data_AF-A0A661TKR2-F1
#
_entry.id   AF-A0A661TKR2-F1
#
_cell.length_a   1.000
_cell.length_b   1.000
_cell.length_c   1.000
_cell.angle_alpha   90.00
_cell.angle_beta   90.00
_cell.angle_gamma   90.00
#
_symmetry.space_group_name_H-M   'P 1'
#
loop_
_entity.id
_entity.type
_entity.pdbx_description
1 polymer ?
#
loop_
_entity_poly.entity_id
_entity_poly.type
_entity_poly.pdbx_seq_one_letter_code
_entity_poly.pdbx_strand_id
1 'polypeptide(L)' 'NFHKKGGDKMDEKRMGEIALAVLRDRVRREPIHLGPNYKRELGNAAKRLGISVDELKLFARTLIGEAVEETLG' A
#
# COMPACT_ATOMS: atom_id res chain seq x y z
N ASN A 1 10.84 -10.11 37.06
CA ASN A 1 10.54 -8.65 37.08
C ASN A 1 10.79 -8.04 35.72
N PHE A 2 9.79 -8.03 34.84
CA PHE A 2 9.77 -7.14 33.68
C PHE A 2 8.83 -5.99 34.01
N HIS A 3 9.43 -4.82 34.27
CA HIS A 3 8.69 -3.58 34.47
C HIS A 3 8.01 -3.17 33.15
N LYS A 4 6.75 -2.75 33.28
CA LYS A 4 5.84 -2.24 32.23
C LYS A 4 6.51 -1.36 31.18
N LYS A 5 6.15 -1.53 29.90
CA LYS A 5 5.99 -0.40 28.96
C LYS A 5 4.52 -0.30 28.60
N GLY A 6 4.03 0.94 28.57
CA GLY A 6 2.61 1.29 28.49
C GLY A 6 1.90 0.68 27.29
N GLY A 7 0.57 0.58 27.37
CA GLY A 7 -0.25 0.15 26.25
C GLY A 7 -0.01 1.07 25.06
N ASP A 8 0.65 0.54 24.04
CA ASP A 8 0.90 1.21 22.77
C ASP A 8 -0.44 1.40 22.05
N LYS A 9 -1.16 2.48 22.40
CA LYS A 9 -2.28 2.94 21.58
C LYS A 9 -1.68 3.51 20.30
N MET A 10 -1.62 2.68 19.27
CA MET A 10 -1.32 3.12 17.92
C MET A 10 -2.51 3.91 17.38
N ASP A 11 -2.28 5.15 16.97
CA ASP A 11 -3.32 5.95 16.31
C ASP A 11 -3.48 5.57 14.83
N GLU A 12 -4.63 5.89 14.25
CA GLU A 12 -4.97 5.52 12.87
C GLU A 12 -4.01 6.12 11.84
N LYS A 13 -3.47 7.32 12.10
CA LYS A 13 -2.47 7.94 11.23
C LYS A 13 -1.21 7.10 11.22
N ARG A 14 -0.72 6.68 12.39
CA ARG A 14 0.46 5.84 12.53
C ARG A 14 0.25 4.46 11.91
N MET A 15 -0.94 3.89 12.03
CA MET A 15 -1.31 2.66 11.32
C MET A 15 -1.20 2.84 9.80
N GLY A 16 -1.72 3.95 9.27
CA GLY A 16 -1.65 4.28 7.84
C GLY A 16 -0.21 4.45 7.34
N GLU A 17 0.65 5.13 8.10
CA GLU A 17 2.07 5.28 7.79
C GLU A 17 2.79 3.93 7.72
N ILE A 18 2.53 3.03 8.69
CA ILE A 18 3.12 1.69 8.71
C ILE A 18 2.59 0.85 7.54
N ALA A 19 1.29 0.90 7.26
CA ALA A 19 0.69 0.19 6.13
C ALA A 19 1.33 0.60 4.81
N LEU A 20 1.54 1.91 4.60
CA LEU A 20 2.21 2.43 3.41
C LEU A 20 3.66 1.94 3.31
N ALA A 21 4.43 1.97 4.40
CA ALA A 21 5.81 1.51 4.41
C ALA A 21 5.94 0.01 4.05
N VAL A 22 5.06 -0.82 4.60
CA VAL A 22 5.02 -2.26 4.32
C VAL A 22 4.65 -2.52 2.85
N LEU A 23 3.66 -1.79 2.32
CA LEU A 23 3.26 -1.94 0.92
C LEU A 23 4.37 -1.53 -0.05
N ARG A 24 5.13 -0.47 0.26
CA ARG A 24 6.31 -0.06 -0.52
C ARG A 24 7.38 -1.16 -0.54
N ASP A 25 7.76 -1.69 0.63
CA ASP A 25 8.74 -2.78 0.71
C ASP A 25 8.29 -4.00 -0.10
N ARG A 26 7.00 -4.34 -0.01
CA ARG A 26 6.42 -5.45 -0.78
C ARG A 26 6.51 -5.23 -2.28
N VAL A 27 6.11 -4.06 -2.76
CA VAL A 27 6.13 -3.73 -4.20
C VAL A 27 7.53 -3.69 -4.78
N ARG A 28 8.55 -3.35 -3.98
CA ARG A 28 9.96 -3.43 -4.39
C ARG A 28 10.47 -4.86 -4.53
N ARG A 29 9.99 -5.79 -3.70
CA ARG A 29 10.51 -7.17 -3.62
C ARG A 29 9.75 -8.14 -4.52
N GLU A 30 8.45 -7.94 -4.69
CA GLU A 30 7.58 -8.86 -5.42
C GLU A 30 7.36 -8.38 -6.86
N PRO A 31 7.44 -9.27 -7.86
CA PRO A 31 7.09 -8.91 -9.23
C PRO A 31 5.64 -8.43 -9.33
N ILE A 32 5.43 -7.23 -9.88
CA ILE A 32 4.09 -6.72 -10.14
C ILE A 32 3.68 -7.04 -11.57
N HIS A 33 2.59 -7.79 -11.72
CA HIS A 33 2.01 -8.10 -13.03
C HIS A 33 1.04 -7.01 -13.48
N LEU A 34 1.55 -5.96 -14.13
CA LEU A 34 0.76 -4.83 -14.66
C LEU A 34 0.00 -5.15 -15.97
N GLY A 35 -0.73 -6.26 -16.00
CA GLY A 35 -1.52 -6.70 -17.15
C GLY A 35 -2.95 -6.14 -17.18
N PRO A 36 -3.75 -6.46 -18.22
CA PRO A 36 -5.16 -6.07 -18.31
C PRO A 36 -6.00 -6.50 -17.11
N ASN A 37 -5.65 -7.64 -16.50
CA ASN A 37 -6.31 -8.16 -15.31
C ASN A 37 -6.09 -7.27 -14.07
N TYR A 38 -4.94 -6.61 -13.96
CA TYR A 38 -4.60 -5.75 -12.82
C TYR A 38 -5.60 -4.58 -12.67
N LYS A 39 -5.99 -3.95 -13.78
CA LYS A 39 -7.01 -2.88 -13.78
C LYS A 39 -8.37 -3.38 -13.30
N ARG A 40 -8.77 -4.60 -13.70
CA ARG A 40 -10.03 -5.22 -13.27
C ARG A 40 -9.99 -5.58 -11.78
N GLU A 41 -8.87 -6.12 -11.31
CA GLU A 41 -8.66 -6.44 -9.91
C GLU A 41 -8.70 -5.20 -9.02
N LEU A 42 -8.07 -4.10 -9.44
CA LEU A 42 -8.18 -2.80 -8.77
C LEU A 42 -9.63 -2.31 -8.72
N GLY A 43 -10.37 -2.37 -9.83
CA GLY A 43 -11.78 -1.99 -9.85
C GLY A 43 -12.65 -2.83 -8.92
N ASN A 44 -12.40 -4.14 -8.86
CA ASN A 44 -13.08 -5.04 -7.93
C ASN A 44 -12.70 -4.77 -6.47
N ALA A 45 -11.43 -4.44 -6.20
CA ALA A 45 -10.95 -4.08 -4.87
C ALA A 45 -11.60 -2.78 -4.39
N ALA A 46 -11.66 -1.75 -5.23
CA ALA A 46 -12.30 -0.47 -4.89
C ALA A 46 -13.75 -0.67 -4.45
N LYS A 47 -14.52 -1.48 -5.21
CA LYS A 47 -15.90 -1.85 -4.85
C LYS A 47 -15.99 -2.57 -3.50
N ARG A 48 -15.12 -3.56 -3.26
CA ARG A 48 -15.13 -4.33 -2.00
C ARG A 48 -14.74 -3.48 -0.78
N LEU A 49 -13.86 -2.52 -0.97
CA LEU A 49 -13.32 -1.68 0.09
C LEU A 49 -14.11 -0.38 0.30
N GLY A 50 -15.07 -0.08 -0.57
CA GLY A 50 -15.81 1.19 -0.54
C GLY A 50 -14.95 2.40 -0.89
N ILE A 51 -13.87 2.21 -1.64
CA ILE A 51 -12.95 3.27 -2.08
C ILE A 51 -13.30 3.64 -3.52
N SER A 52 -13.16 4.93 -3.89
CA SER A 52 -13.35 5.30 -5.29
C SER A 52 -12.28 4.64 -6.16
N VAL A 53 -12.69 4.19 -7.35
CA VAL A 53 -11.76 3.53 -8.29
C VAL A 53 -10.61 4.47 -8.66
N ASP A 54 -10.85 5.77 -8.76
CA ASP A 54 -9.84 6.74 -9.16
C ASP A 54 -8.85 7.07 -8.04
N GLU A 55 -9.28 7.15 -6.78
CA GLU A 55 -8.36 7.25 -5.63
C GLU A 55 -7.46 6.01 -5.54
N LEU A 56 -8.02 4.82 -5.68
CA LEU A 56 -7.24 3.59 -5.60
C LEU A 56 -6.23 3.47 -6.76
N LYS A 57 -6.61 3.89 -7.97
CA LYS A 57 -5.68 3.97 -9.11
C LYS A 57 -4.57 4.98 -8.87
N LEU A 58 -4.89 6.15 -8.33
CA LEU A 58 -3.89 7.18 -8.03
C LEU A 58 -2.90 6.65 -7.00
N PHE A 59 -3.39 6.06 -5.91
CA PHE A 59 -2.57 5.43 -4.87
C PHE A 59 -1.65 4.36 -5.46
N ALA A 60 -2.21 3.43 -6.25
CA ALA A 60 -1.43 2.37 -6.88
C ALA A 60 -0.36 2.92 -7.83
N ARG A 61 -0.70 3.96 -8.63
CA ARG A 61 0.24 4.61 -9.54
C ARG A 61 1.40 5.26 -8.78
N THR A 62 1.13 5.95 -7.68
CA THR A 62 2.18 6.55 -6.85
C THR A 62 3.10 5.48 -6.29
N LEU A 63 2.54 4.43 -5.69
CA LEU A 63 3.33 3.38 -5.03
C LEU A 63 4.18 2.56 -6.01
N ILE A 64 3.64 2.27 -7.20
CA ILE A 64 4.39 1.58 -8.26
C ILE A 64 5.42 2.52 -8.92
N GLY A 65 5.03 3.77 -9.18
CA GLY A 65 5.91 4.77 -9.80
C GLY A 65 7.18 5.00 -8.99
N GLU A 66 7.05 5.16 -7.68
CA GLU A 66 8.19 5.28 -6.75
C GLU A 66 9.15 4.08 -6.87
N ALA A 67 8.63 2.85 -6.90
CA ALA A 67 9.46 1.65 -6.99
C ALA A 67 10.16 1.51 -8.35
N VAL A 68 9.51 1.93 -9.44
CA VAL A 68 10.10 1.94 -10.79
C VAL A 68 11.22 2.98 -10.89
N GLU A 69 10.99 4.19 -10.37
CA GLU A 69 11.98 5.28 -10.36
C GLU A 69 13.24 4.89 -9.56
N GLU A 70 13.08 4.25 -8.39
CA GLU A 70 14.21 3.75 -7.61
C GLU A 70 15.00 2.62 -8.30
N THR A 71 14.37 1.86 -9.20
CA THR A 71 15.00 0.72 -9.89
C THR A 71 15.69 1.13 -11.19
N LEU A 72 15.16 2.14 -11.89
CA LEU A 72 15.63 2.58 -13.21
C LEU A 72 16.41 3.91 -13.17
N GLY A 73 16.41 4.60 -12.03
CA GLY A 73 17.17 5.83 -11.77
C GLY A 73 18.65 5.60 -11.50
#